data_AF-A0AAU2R5C1-F1
#
_entry.id   AF-A0AAU2R5C1-F1
#
_cell.length_a   1.000
_cell.length_b   1.000
_cell.length_c   1.000
_cell.angle_alpha   90.00
_cell.angle_beta   90.00
_cell.angle_gamma   90.00
#
_symmetry.space_group_name_H-M   'P 1'
#
loop_
_entity.id
_entity.type
_entity.pdbx_description
1 polymer ?
#
loop_
_entity_poly.entity_id
_entity_poly.type
_entity_poly.pdbx_seq_one_letter_code
_entity_poly.pdbx_strand_id
1 'polypeptide(L)'
;MYGTTRPNSTTRTTRKAVATLLAVATVGAVAGFAPAATASAPSHSGPTLGLDAPHTSPATQERNKRVAVHVLTQLFEEGNLKVADRYIRADYIQHNPAAPNGREAIKNFIRDWTARFPDHQYNVKRVLAQGNLVLVHSNPVYEPGTRGAAVVDIFRFDPKSGMIAEHWDTVQDVPATTVNGNDMFGTVSNPHTNQPSGPRWSTPLSEKIATRYFDTLLVDKNPDAVRFLAPEYYQHNPTIPSGSAGLREQFTNFFRQFPNLIVERKRVIADKDYVAIHAHYRLSPEDRGQSVVDIFRVKKQKNGELEIIEHWDVLQDVPATSANDNTMF
;
A
#
# COMPACT_ATOMS: atom_id res chain seq x y z
N MET A 1 -67.09 17.12 -0.55
CA MET A 1 -66.28 15.88 -0.61
C MET A 1 -65.00 16.23 -1.36
N TYR A 2 -63.98 16.63 -0.62
CA TYR A 2 -62.81 15.81 -0.27
C TYR A 2 -61.88 15.59 -1.46
N GLY A 3 -60.86 16.45 -1.52
CA GLY A 3 -59.64 16.18 -2.26
C GLY A 3 -58.76 15.20 -1.49
N THR A 4 -57.86 14.57 -2.22
CA THR A 4 -56.63 13.99 -1.67
C THR A 4 -55.55 14.09 -2.73
N THR A 5 -54.60 14.98 -2.43
CA THR A 5 -53.25 15.10 -2.96
C THR A 5 -52.51 13.75 -2.92
N ARG A 6 -51.84 13.39 -4.02
CA ARG A 6 -50.79 12.35 -4.02
C ARG A 6 -49.42 13.03 -4.02
N PRO A 7 -48.45 12.56 -3.22
CA PRO A 7 -47.16 13.22 -3.07
C PRO A 7 -46.24 12.96 -4.27
N ASN A 8 -45.48 14.00 -4.63
CA ASN A 8 -44.28 13.93 -5.45
C ASN A 8 -43.33 12.86 -4.91
N SER A 9 -43.12 11.78 -5.67
CA SER A 9 -41.98 10.90 -5.46
C SER A 9 -40.75 11.64 -5.97
N THR A 10 -40.01 12.25 -5.05
CA THR A 10 -38.63 12.68 -5.25
C THR A 10 -37.85 11.54 -5.89
N THR A 11 -37.41 11.77 -7.13
CA THR A 11 -36.41 10.98 -7.84
C THR A 11 -35.19 10.85 -6.94
N ARG A 12 -35.06 9.68 -6.30
CA ARG A 12 -33.90 9.31 -5.51
C ARG A 12 -32.80 8.96 -6.52
N THR A 13 -32.12 9.98 -7.00
CA THR A 13 -30.92 9.90 -7.83
C THR A 13 -29.96 8.95 -7.13
N THR A 14 -29.79 7.77 -7.70
CA THR A 14 -28.94 6.71 -7.18
C THR A 14 -27.50 7.19 -7.17
N ARG A 15 -26.84 7.06 -6.02
CA ARG A 15 -25.46 7.46 -5.70
C ARG A 15 -24.38 6.70 -6.52
N LYS A 16 -24.44 6.73 -7.86
CA LYS A 16 -23.52 5.98 -8.74
C LYS A 16 -22.66 6.86 -9.66
N ALA A 17 -22.38 8.11 -9.30
CA ALA A 17 -21.62 9.02 -10.17
C ALA A 17 -20.51 9.85 -9.50
N VAL A 18 -19.94 9.40 -8.38
CA VAL A 18 -18.92 10.18 -7.63
C VAL A 18 -17.80 9.24 -7.21
N ALA A 19 -16.90 8.91 -8.13
CA ALA A 19 -16.15 7.65 -8.06
C ALA A 19 -14.82 7.65 -8.84
N THR A 20 -13.97 8.69 -8.79
CA THR A 20 -12.74 8.65 -9.63
C THR A 20 -11.55 9.50 -9.21
N LEU A 21 -11.36 9.86 -7.93
CA LEU A 21 -10.06 10.43 -7.54
C LEU A 21 -9.47 10.06 -6.19
N LEU A 22 -10.17 9.26 -5.37
CA LEU A 22 -9.54 8.53 -4.26
C LEU A 22 -10.45 7.37 -3.83
N ALA A 23 -10.42 6.28 -4.62
CA ALA A 23 -11.24 5.08 -4.49
C ALA A 23 -12.72 5.22 -4.85
N VAL A 24 -13.10 4.61 -5.98
CA VAL A 24 -14.19 3.63 -5.98
C VAL A 24 -13.73 2.46 -6.84
N ALA A 25 -12.99 1.55 -6.22
CA ALA A 25 -13.12 0.14 -6.55
C ALA A 25 -13.83 -0.47 -5.34
N THR A 26 -15.13 -0.70 -5.47
CA THR A 26 -15.85 -1.56 -4.54
C THR A 26 -15.18 -2.93 -4.54
N VAL A 27 -14.44 -3.26 -3.48
CA VAL A 27 -14.02 -4.65 -3.26
C VAL A 27 -15.26 -5.41 -2.80
N GLY A 28 -15.63 -6.43 -3.59
CA GLY A 28 -16.59 -7.44 -3.14
C GLY A 28 -15.99 -8.12 -1.92
N ALA A 29 -16.76 -8.22 -0.84
CA ALA A 29 -16.35 -8.90 0.38
C ALA A 29 -15.67 -10.24 0.04
N VAL A 30 -14.40 -10.40 0.44
CA VAL A 30 -13.85 -11.73 0.64
C VAL A 30 -14.68 -12.32 1.78
N ALA A 31 -15.63 -13.18 1.43
CA ALA A 31 -16.48 -13.81 2.41
C ALA A 31 -15.64 -14.67 3.37
N GLY A 32 -15.75 -14.32 4.65
CA GLY A 32 -15.74 -15.29 5.75
C GLY A 32 -14.46 -15.38 6.57
N PHE A 33 -14.28 -14.47 7.53
CA PHE A 33 -13.93 -14.83 8.91
C PHE A 33 -14.78 -13.95 9.83
N ALA A 34 -15.70 -14.56 10.57
CA ALA A 34 -16.49 -13.87 11.58
C ALA A 34 -15.69 -13.82 12.88
N PRO A 35 -15.35 -12.64 13.45
CA PRO A 35 -14.73 -12.58 14.76
C PRO A 35 -15.80 -12.63 15.85
N ALA A 36 -15.52 -13.39 16.91
CA ALA A 36 -16.33 -13.44 18.13
C ALA A 36 -15.92 -12.30 19.09
N ALA A 37 -16.94 -11.56 19.54
CA ALA A 37 -17.10 -10.67 20.70
C ALA A 37 -15.88 -10.02 21.43
N THR A 38 -15.88 -8.69 21.33
CA THR A 38 -15.67 -7.62 22.34
C THR A 38 -14.80 -7.86 23.58
N ALA A 39 -13.71 -7.09 23.66
CA ALA A 39 -13.22 -6.46 24.89
C ALA A 39 -12.81 -5.01 24.58
N SER A 40 -12.90 -4.11 25.55
CA SER A 40 -12.62 -2.69 25.39
C SER A 40 -11.29 -2.27 26.04
N ALA A 41 -10.64 -1.28 25.39
CA ALA A 41 -9.60 -0.36 25.86
C ALA A 41 -8.14 -0.87 25.90
N PRO A 42 -7.10 0.00 25.93
CA PRO A 42 -7.07 1.47 25.80
C PRO A 42 -6.25 1.98 24.59
N SER A 43 -6.41 3.28 24.28
CA SER A 43 -5.65 4.00 23.24
C SER A 43 -4.17 4.14 23.60
N HIS A 44 -3.28 3.60 22.75
CA HIS A 44 -1.86 3.95 22.75
C HIS A 44 -1.55 4.82 21.55
N SER A 45 -1.37 6.11 21.81
CA SER A 45 -0.81 7.07 20.88
C SER A 45 0.68 6.73 20.68
N GLY A 46 0.99 5.97 19.63
CA GLY A 46 2.36 5.69 19.22
C GLY A 46 3.04 6.90 18.59
N PRO A 47 4.37 7.06 18.72
CA PRO A 47 5.10 8.19 18.17
C PRO A 47 5.18 8.12 16.64
N THR A 48 5.31 9.29 16.02
CA THR A 48 5.43 9.49 14.57
C THR A 48 6.73 8.84 14.04
N LEU A 49 6.68 7.59 13.58
CA LEU A 49 7.83 6.81 13.11
C LEU A 49 8.23 7.19 11.67
N GLY A 50 8.71 8.42 11.48
CA GLY A 50 9.25 8.90 10.20
C GLY A 50 10.76 9.18 10.20
N LEU A 51 11.38 9.35 11.36
CA LEU A 51 12.78 9.83 11.47
C LEU A 51 13.72 8.92 12.27
N ASP A 52 13.22 7.86 12.91
CA ASP A 52 13.98 7.07 13.91
C ASP A 52 14.20 5.59 13.52
N ALA A 53 14.02 5.21 12.25
CA ALA A 53 14.36 3.84 11.83
C ALA A 53 15.86 3.60 12.07
N PRO A 54 16.27 2.58 12.86
CA PRO A 54 17.68 2.35 13.16
C PRO A 54 18.48 2.21 11.86
N HIS A 55 19.58 2.95 11.76
CA HIS A 55 20.50 2.79 10.64
C HIS A 55 21.06 1.37 10.65
N THR A 56 20.73 0.59 9.62
CA THR A 56 21.28 -0.75 9.39
C THR A 56 22.27 -0.70 8.24
N SER A 57 23.27 -1.60 8.26
CA SER A 57 24.23 -1.69 7.16
C SER A 57 23.55 -2.13 5.84
N PRO A 58 24.09 -1.76 4.67
CA PRO A 58 23.59 -2.26 3.40
C PRO A 58 23.54 -3.79 3.33
N ALA A 59 24.52 -4.49 3.91
CA ALA A 59 24.52 -5.96 3.96
C ALA A 59 23.36 -6.51 4.79
N THR A 60 23.02 -5.86 5.91
CA THR A 60 21.86 -6.21 6.74
C THR A 60 20.55 -6.01 5.97
N GLN A 61 20.41 -4.89 5.25
CA GLN A 61 19.22 -4.62 4.44
C GLN A 61 19.03 -5.67 3.34
N GLU A 62 20.08 -5.99 2.57
CA GLU A 62 20.03 -7.04 1.55
C GLU A 62 19.69 -8.42 2.13
N ARG A 63 20.23 -8.74 3.32
CA ARG A 63 19.89 -9.97 4.04
C ARG A 63 18.42 -9.97 4.46
N ASN A 64 17.90 -8.86 4.98
CA ASN A 64 16.50 -8.75 5.38
C ASN A 64 15.53 -8.86 4.19
N LYS A 65 15.87 -8.27 3.03
CA LYS A 65 15.12 -8.46 1.78
C LYS A 65 15.00 -9.94 1.41
N ARG A 66 16.13 -10.66 1.42
CA ARG A 66 16.15 -12.09 1.11
C ARG A 66 15.32 -12.89 2.10
N VAL A 67 15.38 -12.57 3.39
CA VAL A 67 14.57 -13.23 4.41
C VAL A 67 13.08 -12.96 4.21
N ALA A 68 12.66 -11.71 3.92
CA ALA A 68 11.26 -11.40 3.69
C ALA A 68 10.68 -12.17 2.49
N VAL A 69 11.40 -12.15 1.35
CA VAL A 69 11.00 -12.92 0.16
C VAL A 69 10.98 -14.42 0.47
N HIS A 70 12.02 -14.94 1.12
CA HIS A 70 12.09 -16.36 1.46
C HIS A 70 10.95 -16.78 2.37
N VAL A 71 10.60 -16.00 3.39
CA VAL A 71 9.49 -16.29 4.29
C VAL A 71 8.16 -16.32 3.52
N LEU A 72 7.87 -15.30 2.71
CA LEU A 72 6.64 -15.24 1.93
C LEU A 72 6.53 -16.41 0.94
N THR A 73 7.58 -16.68 0.16
CA THR A 73 7.60 -17.81 -0.77
C THR A 73 7.41 -19.14 -0.05
N GLN A 74 8.14 -19.38 1.04
CA GLN A 74 8.04 -20.65 1.77
C GLN A 74 6.66 -20.86 2.43
N LEU A 75 6.03 -19.79 2.92
CA LEU A 75 4.72 -19.87 3.54
C LEU A 75 3.61 -20.06 2.50
N PHE A 76 3.55 -19.21 1.48
CA PHE A 76 2.47 -19.24 0.50
C PHE A 76 2.71 -20.35 -0.53
N GLU A 77 3.81 -20.35 -1.28
CA GLU A 77 4.02 -21.33 -2.37
C GLU A 77 4.27 -22.76 -1.87
N GLU A 78 5.01 -22.92 -0.76
CA GLU A 78 5.46 -24.24 -0.31
C GLU A 78 4.71 -24.76 0.92
N GLY A 79 3.84 -23.96 1.55
CA GLY A 79 3.15 -24.33 2.79
C GLY A 79 4.09 -24.67 3.96
N ASN A 80 5.37 -24.27 3.90
CA ASN A 80 6.41 -24.67 4.85
C ASN A 80 6.37 -23.84 6.13
N LEU A 81 5.51 -24.23 7.06
CA LEU A 81 5.31 -23.53 8.34
C LEU A 81 6.57 -23.43 9.22
N LYS A 82 7.58 -24.30 9.03
CA LYS A 82 8.84 -24.27 9.81
C LYS A 82 9.69 -23.02 9.52
N VAL A 83 9.46 -22.36 8.39
CA VAL A 83 10.16 -21.10 8.08
C VAL A 83 9.80 -20.01 9.09
N ALA A 84 8.56 -20.01 9.59
CA ALA A 84 8.10 -19.04 10.58
C ALA A 84 8.86 -19.17 11.90
N ASP A 85 9.18 -20.40 12.33
CA ASP A 85 9.94 -20.64 13.57
C ASP A 85 11.36 -20.04 13.53
N ARG A 86 11.96 -20.00 12.33
CA ARG A 86 13.32 -19.51 12.12
C ARG A 86 13.40 -18.00 11.95
N TYR A 87 12.39 -17.40 11.34
CA TYR A 87 12.48 -16.02 10.86
C TYR A 87 11.43 -15.07 11.41
N ILE A 88 10.42 -15.55 12.13
CA ILE A 88 9.37 -14.72 12.74
C ILE A 88 9.41 -14.85 14.26
N ARG A 89 9.43 -13.73 14.97
CA ARG A 89 9.38 -13.70 16.43
C ARG A 89 8.09 -14.35 16.93
N ALA A 90 8.16 -15.03 18.07
CA ALA A 90 6.99 -15.67 18.67
C ALA A 90 5.88 -14.64 18.97
N ASP A 91 6.28 -13.47 19.47
CA ASP A 91 5.45 -12.31 19.81
C ASP A 91 5.36 -11.28 18.68
N TYR A 92 5.40 -11.74 17.42
CA TYR A 92 5.25 -10.91 16.24
C TYR A 92 3.94 -10.10 16.26
N ILE A 93 4.05 -8.81 15.90
CA ILE A 93 2.95 -7.85 15.88
C ILE A 93 2.36 -7.78 14.46
N GLN A 94 1.03 -7.87 14.37
CA GLN A 94 0.27 -7.88 13.11
C GLN A 94 -0.61 -6.63 13.02
N HIS A 95 -0.62 -6.00 11.85
CA HIS A 95 -1.49 -4.88 11.51
C HIS A 95 -2.48 -5.19 10.38
N ASN A 96 -2.33 -6.33 9.69
CA ASN A 96 -3.35 -6.85 8.78
C ASN A 96 -4.65 -7.11 9.57
N PRO A 97 -5.76 -6.45 9.23
CA PRO A 97 -7.00 -6.58 10.00
C PRO A 97 -7.67 -7.96 9.90
N ALA A 98 -7.25 -8.82 8.97
CA ALA A 98 -7.75 -10.18 8.81
C ALA A 98 -6.94 -11.22 9.62
N ALA A 99 -5.81 -10.85 10.22
CA ALA A 99 -4.91 -11.79 10.90
C ALA A 99 -4.69 -11.41 12.38
N PRO A 100 -4.79 -12.38 13.31
CA PRO A 100 -4.41 -12.14 14.71
C PRO A 100 -2.90 -11.94 14.90
N ASN A 101 -2.51 -11.45 16.08
CA ASN A 101 -1.10 -11.33 16.49
C ASN A 101 -0.43 -12.70 16.71
N GLY A 102 0.90 -12.70 16.66
CA GLY A 102 1.74 -13.83 17.03
C GLY A 102 2.02 -14.82 15.90
N ARG A 103 3.16 -15.50 16.00
CA ARG A 103 3.63 -16.44 14.96
C ARG A 103 2.68 -17.61 14.69
N GLU A 104 2.06 -18.15 15.73
CA GLU A 104 1.16 -19.30 15.56
C GLU A 104 -0.12 -18.92 14.79
N ALA A 105 -0.57 -17.67 14.90
CA ALA A 105 -1.69 -17.16 14.10
C ALA A 105 -1.35 -17.16 12.61
N ILE A 106 -0.13 -16.77 12.23
CA ILE A 106 0.35 -16.85 10.84
C ILE A 106 0.34 -18.29 10.35
N LYS A 107 0.86 -19.24 11.15
CA LYS A 107 0.88 -20.66 10.75
C LYS A 107 -0.53 -21.21 10.52
N ASN A 108 -1.49 -20.82 11.35
CA ASN A 108 -2.88 -21.21 11.19
C ASN A 108 -3.50 -20.59 9.94
N PHE A 109 -3.28 -19.28 9.73
CA PHE A 109 -3.72 -18.58 8.52
C PHE A 109 -3.20 -19.27 7.25
N ILE A 110 -1.91 -19.63 7.20
CA ILE A 110 -1.32 -20.31 6.03
C ILE A 110 -1.90 -21.72 5.82
N ARG A 111 -2.21 -22.45 6.89
CA ARG A 111 -2.86 -23.76 6.77
C ARG A 111 -4.25 -23.62 6.16
N ASP A 112 -5.03 -22.65 6.62
CA ASP A 112 -6.38 -22.41 6.11
C ASP A 112 -6.33 -21.90 4.67
N TRP A 113 -5.36 -21.03 4.37
CA TRP A 113 -5.10 -20.49 3.04
C TRP A 113 -4.78 -21.59 2.03
N THR A 114 -3.80 -22.44 2.31
CA THR A 114 -3.35 -23.52 1.42
C THR A 114 -4.44 -24.58 1.23
N ALA A 115 -5.28 -24.84 2.24
CA ALA A 115 -6.44 -25.72 2.11
C ALA A 115 -7.54 -25.11 1.22
N ARG A 116 -7.77 -23.80 1.30
CA ARG A 116 -8.78 -23.09 0.51
C ARG A 116 -8.35 -22.83 -0.93
N PHE A 117 -7.06 -22.56 -1.14
CA PHE A 117 -6.49 -22.18 -2.43
C PHE A 117 -5.27 -23.06 -2.75
N PRO A 118 -5.46 -24.35 -3.10
CA PRO A 118 -4.34 -25.29 -3.27
C PRO A 118 -3.42 -24.94 -4.45
N ASP A 119 -3.94 -24.26 -5.48
CA ASP A 119 -3.21 -23.89 -6.70
C ASP A 119 -2.88 -22.38 -6.76
N HIS A 120 -2.86 -21.70 -5.62
CA HIS A 120 -2.51 -20.29 -5.57
C HIS A 120 -1.05 -20.06 -5.97
N GLN A 121 -0.75 -18.84 -6.39
CA GLN A 121 0.59 -18.38 -6.75
C GLN A 121 0.91 -17.06 -6.04
N TYR A 122 2.18 -16.82 -5.78
CA TYR A 122 2.72 -15.67 -5.07
C TYR A 122 3.85 -15.00 -5.86
N ASN A 123 3.49 -14.00 -6.67
CA ASN A 123 4.44 -13.38 -7.58
C ASN A 123 5.06 -12.10 -6.99
N VAL A 124 6.29 -12.18 -6.47
CA VAL A 124 7.03 -10.99 -6.00
C VAL A 124 7.42 -10.09 -7.18
N LYS A 125 7.10 -8.80 -7.09
CA LYS A 125 7.39 -7.80 -8.14
C LYS A 125 8.62 -6.98 -7.78
N ARG A 126 8.66 -6.42 -6.58
CA ARG A 126 9.75 -5.54 -6.13
C ARG A 126 9.97 -5.59 -4.63
N VAL A 127 11.22 -5.35 -4.21
CA VAL A 127 11.60 -5.38 -2.79
C VAL A 127 12.49 -4.19 -2.46
N LEU A 128 12.05 -3.39 -1.49
CA LEU A 128 12.76 -2.22 -0.98
C LEU A 128 13.17 -2.47 0.48
N ALA A 129 14.26 -1.84 0.91
CA ALA A 129 14.64 -1.85 2.33
C ALA A 129 15.27 -0.53 2.74
N GLN A 130 14.92 -0.07 3.94
CA GLN A 130 15.54 1.08 4.59
C GLN A 130 15.58 0.83 6.09
N GLY A 131 16.76 0.95 6.70
CA GLY A 131 16.93 0.62 8.11
C GLY A 131 16.51 -0.81 8.39
N ASN A 132 15.62 -1.02 9.35
CA ASN A 132 15.09 -2.35 9.67
C ASN A 132 13.74 -2.66 9.01
N LEU A 133 13.27 -1.81 8.09
CA LEU A 133 12.04 -2.05 7.32
C LEU A 133 12.35 -2.70 5.97
N VAL A 134 11.51 -3.64 5.57
CA VAL A 134 11.50 -4.23 4.22
C VAL A 134 10.10 -4.16 3.67
N LEU A 135 9.97 -3.68 2.44
CA LEU A 135 8.72 -3.68 1.69
C LEU A 135 8.80 -4.73 0.59
N VAL A 136 7.75 -5.53 0.44
CA VAL A 136 7.56 -6.46 -0.68
C VAL A 136 6.26 -6.09 -1.38
N HIS A 137 6.33 -5.75 -2.67
CA HIS A 137 5.14 -5.60 -3.50
C HIS A 137 4.98 -6.85 -4.37
N SER A 138 3.82 -7.47 -4.31
CA SER A 138 3.55 -8.78 -4.89
C SER A 138 2.18 -8.84 -5.58
N ASN A 139 1.98 -9.90 -6.35
CA ASN A 139 0.72 -10.26 -6.96
C ASN A 139 0.36 -11.70 -6.58
N PRO A 140 -0.30 -11.90 -5.42
CA PRO A 140 -0.87 -13.19 -5.10
C PRO A 140 -2.10 -13.46 -5.98
N VAL A 141 -2.13 -14.63 -6.60
CA VAL A 141 -3.21 -15.13 -7.45
C VAL A 141 -3.82 -16.33 -6.75
N TYR A 142 -5.06 -16.18 -6.28
CA TYR A 142 -5.69 -17.16 -5.40
C TYR A 142 -6.19 -18.40 -6.16
N GLU A 143 -6.68 -18.17 -7.38
CA GLU A 143 -7.16 -19.22 -8.28
C GLU A 143 -6.50 -19.03 -9.65
N PRO A 144 -6.02 -20.11 -10.29
CA PRO A 144 -5.41 -20.05 -11.63
C PRO A 144 -6.32 -19.36 -12.65
N GLY A 145 -5.73 -18.49 -13.47
CA GLY A 145 -6.46 -17.74 -14.51
C GLY A 145 -7.19 -16.50 -14.01
N THR A 146 -7.17 -16.21 -12.71
CA THR A 146 -7.65 -14.92 -12.17
C THR A 146 -6.54 -13.86 -12.13
N ARG A 147 -6.91 -12.60 -11.91
CA ARG A 147 -5.94 -11.49 -11.84
C ARG A 147 -5.25 -11.38 -10.47
N GLY A 148 -5.84 -11.99 -9.43
CA GLY A 148 -5.37 -11.89 -8.06
C GLY A 148 -5.51 -10.49 -7.46
N ALA A 149 -4.66 -10.21 -6.48
CA ALA A 149 -4.56 -8.92 -5.79
C ALA A 149 -3.18 -8.28 -6.01
N ALA A 150 -3.08 -6.97 -5.83
CA ALA A 150 -1.85 -6.27 -5.55
C ALA A 150 -1.70 -6.14 -4.04
N VAL A 151 -0.56 -6.58 -3.51
CA VAL A 151 -0.28 -6.55 -2.06
C VAL A 151 1.05 -5.87 -1.82
N VAL A 152 1.07 -4.94 -0.87
CA VAL A 152 2.30 -4.37 -0.33
C VAL A 152 2.45 -4.81 1.12
N ASP A 153 3.34 -5.77 1.36
CA ASP A 153 3.76 -6.17 2.71
C ASP A 153 4.89 -5.25 3.19
N ILE A 154 4.85 -4.82 4.44
CA ILE A 154 5.94 -4.10 5.10
C ILE A 154 6.29 -4.85 6.38
N PHE A 155 7.55 -5.27 6.50
CA PHE A 155 8.07 -5.98 7.67
C PHE A 155 9.06 -5.11 8.41
N ARG A 156 8.94 -5.06 9.74
CA ARG A 156 10.01 -4.60 10.62
C ARG A 156 10.79 -5.77 11.16
N PHE A 157 12.11 -5.69 11.03
CA PHE A 157 13.04 -6.64 11.61
C PHE A 157 13.51 -6.17 12.99
N ASP A 158 13.61 -7.11 13.94
CA ASP A 158 14.32 -6.87 15.19
C ASP A 158 15.84 -6.84 14.90
N PRO A 159 16.54 -5.73 15.17
CA PRO A 159 17.97 -5.61 14.88
C PRO A 159 18.83 -6.57 15.71
N LYS A 160 18.33 -7.07 16.86
CA LYS A 160 19.09 -7.99 17.72
C LYS A 160 19.03 -9.43 17.21
N SER A 161 17.83 -9.97 16.99
CA SER A 161 17.66 -11.35 16.52
C SER A 161 17.77 -11.49 15.00
N GLY A 162 17.55 -10.41 14.25
CA GLY A 162 17.39 -10.47 12.80
C GLY A 162 16.10 -11.18 12.36
N MET A 163 15.12 -11.36 13.25
CA MET A 163 13.82 -11.94 12.93
C MET A 163 12.81 -10.85 12.59
N ILE A 164 11.78 -11.19 11.81
CA ILE A 164 10.60 -10.37 11.57
C ILE A 164 9.85 -10.22 12.89
N ALA A 165 9.66 -8.98 13.32
CA ALA A 165 9.04 -8.63 14.60
C ALA A 165 7.65 -8.03 14.44
N GLU A 166 7.34 -7.45 13.29
CA GLU A 166 6.09 -6.75 13.05
C GLU A 166 5.79 -6.68 11.55
N HIS A 167 4.52 -6.70 11.15
CA HIS A 167 4.16 -6.39 9.77
C HIS A 167 2.81 -5.71 9.57
N TRP A 168 2.79 -4.95 8.49
CA TRP A 168 1.64 -4.27 7.91
C TRP A 168 1.47 -4.76 6.48
N ASP A 169 0.24 -4.78 6.00
CA ASP A 169 -0.04 -4.92 4.58
C ASP A 169 -1.11 -3.95 4.10
N THR A 170 -1.17 -3.80 2.79
CA THR A 170 -2.27 -3.16 2.09
C THR A 170 -2.59 -4.01 0.87
N VAL A 171 -3.87 -4.36 0.71
CA VAL A 171 -4.34 -5.32 -0.28
C VAL A 171 -5.42 -4.70 -1.15
N GLN A 172 -5.27 -4.82 -2.47
CA GLN A 172 -6.24 -4.33 -3.46
C GLN A 172 -6.45 -5.35 -4.57
N ASP A 173 -7.70 -5.66 -4.93
CA ASP A 173 -7.98 -6.52 -6.07
C ASP A 173 -7.49 -5.89 -7.39
N VAL A 174 -6.91 -6.71 -8.27
CA VAL A 174 -6.47 -6.24 -9.59
C VAL A 174 -7.68 -6.08 -10.51
N PRO A 175 -7.98 -4.86 -11.00
CA PRO A 175 -9.15 -4.61 -11.83
C PRO A 175 -8.98 -5.22 -13.22
N ALA A 176 -10.10 -5.43 -13.93
CA ALA A 176 -10.07 -5.96 -15.28
C ALA A 176 -9.47 -4.98 -16.31
N THR A 177 -9.58 -3.68 -16.06
CA THR A 177 -9.09 -2.60 -16.92
C THR A 177 -8.51 -1.47 -16.07
N THR A 178 -7.63 -0.68 -16.67
CA THR A 178 -7.04 0.52 -16.05
C THR A 178 -7.25 1.73 -16.97
N VAL A 179 -7.40 2.91 -16.38
CA VAL A 179 -7.59 4.17 -17.10
C VAL A 179 -6.32 4.57 -17.86
N ASN A 180 -5.15 4.29 -17.28
CA ASN A 180 -3.85 4.60 -17.90
C ASN A 180 -3.37 3.55 -18.92
N GLY A 181 -3.97 2.36 -18.97
CA GLY A 181 -3.56 1.26 -19.85
C GLY A 181 -2.35 0.44 -19.37
N ASN A 182 -1.69 0.83 -18.27
CA ASN A 182 -0.64 0.05 -17.62
C ASN A 182 -1.26 -0.92 -16.59
N ASP A 183 -0.56 -2.01 -16.28
CA ASP A 183 -0.92 -2.90 -15.17
C ASP A 183 -0.56 -2.26 -13.81
N MET A 184 -0.83 -2.94 -12.69
CA MET A 184 -0.45 -2.44 -11.35
C MET A 184 1.00 -2.81 -10.93
N PHE A 185 1.80 -3.46 -11.78
CA PHE A 185 2.99 -4.20 -11.35
C PHE A 185 4.26 -3.94 -12.16
N GLY A 186 4.16 -3.88 -13.48
CA GLY A 186 5.28 -3.72 -14.40
C GLY A 186 6.01 -2.40 -14.22
N THR A 187 7.15 -2.31 -14.88
CA THR A 187 7.95 -1.09 -14.99
C THR A 187 8.03 -0.77 -16.48
N VAL A 188 7.42 0.34 -16.89
CA VAL A 188 7.43 0.84 -18.27
C VAL A 188 8.46 1.94 -18.45
N SER A 189 8.96 2.54 -17.37
CA SER A 189 10.04 3.52 -17.45
C SER A 189 11.41 2.86 -17.67
N ASN A 190 12.31 3.58 -18.35
CA ASN A 190 13.68 3.12 -18.58
C ASN A 190 14.62 3.42 -17.38
N PRO A 191 15.41 2.45 -16.91
CA PRO A 191 15.49 1.06 -17.39
C PRO A 191 14.34 0.18 -16.90
N HIS A 192 13.86 -0.74 -17.74
CA HIS A 192 12.74 -1.64 -17.44
C HIS A 192 13.12 -2.71 -16.40
N THR A 193 13.17 -2.33 -15.13
CA THR A 193 13.49 -3.20 -13.99
C THR A 193 12.55 -2.92 -12.84
N ASN A 194 11.91 -3.97 -12.33
CA ASN A 194 11.07 -3.87 -11.15
C ASN A 194 11.88 -3.72 -9.85
N GLN A 195 13.20 -3.95 -9.87
CA GLN A 195 14.04 -3.81 -8.69
C GLN A 195 14.75 -2.45 -8.64
N PRO A 196 14.99 -1.90 -7.43
CA PRO A 196 15.83 -0.72 -7.25
C PRO A 196 17.21 -0.87 -7.90
N SER A 197 17.48 -0.03 -8.90
CA SER A 197 18.62 -0.12 -9.82
C SER A 197 19.52 1.11 -9.82
N GLY A 198 19.06 2.22 -9.22
CA GLY A 198 19.85 3.44 -9.10
C GLY A 198 21.10 3.25 -8.24
N PRO A 199 22.05 4.19 -8.29
CA PRO A 199 23.20 4.12 -7.41
C PRO A 199 22.79 4.38 -5.95
N ARG A 200 23.37 3.66 -4.98
CA ARG A 200 22.98 3.79 -3.56
C ARG A 200 23.09 5.21 -3.00
N TRP A 201 24.01 6.03 -3.52
CA TRP A 201 24.14 7.42 -3.07
C TRP A 201 22.92 8.29 -3.43
N SER A 202 22.06 7.87 -4.38
CA SER A 202 20.87 8.61 -4.77
C SER A 202 19.69 8.41 -3.82
N THR A 203 19.73 7.43 -2.92
CA THR A 203 18.62 7.11 -1.99
C THR A 203 18.11 8.34 -1.22
N PRO A 204 18.96 9.09 -0.47
CA PRO A 204 18.46 10.25 0.27
C PRO A 204 17.90 11.37 -0.63
N LEU A 205 18.38 11.48 -1.87
CA LEU A 205 17.86 12.46 -2.83
C LEU A 205 16.49 12.04 -3.39
N SER A 206 16.35 10.75 -3.68
CA SER A 206 15.09 10.15 -4.16
C SER A 206 14.03 10.25 -3.07
N GLU A 207 14.38 9.90 -1.84
CA GLU A 207 13.51 10.06 -0.66
C GLU A 207 13.03 11.50 -0.51
N LYS A 208 13.96 12.46 -0.57
CA LYS A 208 13.65 13.88 -0.43
C LYS A 208 12.69 14.39 -1.51
N ILE A 209 12.87 14.00 -2.77
CA ILE A 209 11.99 14.49 -3.84
C ILE A 209 10.60 13.84 -3.79
N ALA A 210 10.53 12.53 -3.53
CA ALA A 210 9.26 11.81 -3.43
C ALA A 210 8.44 12.29 -2.22
N THR A 211 9.06 12.44 -1.05
CA THR A 211 8.39 12.96 0.15
C THR A 211 7.95 14.42 -0.01
N ARG A 212 8.75 15.25 -0.67
CA ARG A 212 8.37 16.65 -0.97
C ARG A 212 7.22 16.73 -1.97
N TYR A 213 7.24 15.92 -3.03
CA TYR A 213 6.12 15.81 -3.96
C TYR A 213 4.84 15.40 -3.24
N PHE A 214 4.92 14.31 -2.46
CA PHE A 214 3.80 13.78 -1.69
C PHE A 214 3.22 14.84 -0.75
N ASP A 215 4.06 15.51 0.06
CA ASP A 215 3.59 16.54 0.98
C ASP A 215 2.96 17.71 0.25
N THR A 216 3.67 18.26 -0.74
CA THR A 216 3.18 19.41 -1.50
C THR A 216 1.83 19.07 -2.15
N LEU A 217 1.70 17.87 -2.73
CA LEU A 217 0.50 17.49 -3.44
C LEU A 217 -0.65 17.17 -2.48
N LEU A 218 -0.46 16.20 -1.58
CA LEU A 218 -1.54 15.55 -0.85
C LEU A 218 -1.78 16.13 0.54
N VAL A 219 -0.72 16.55 1.22
CA VAL A 219 -0.81 17.13 2.57
C VAL A 219 -1.16 18.62 2.48
N ASP A 220 -0.40 19.36 1.68
CA ASP A 220 -0.60 20.80 1.46
C ASP A 220 -1.70 21.09 0.42
N LYS A 221 -2.23 20.06 -0.25
CA LYS A 221 -3.29 20.14 -1.27
C LYS A 221 -2.92 21.08 -2.43
N ASN A 222 -1.65 21.10 -2.82
CA ASN A 222 -1.14 21.98 -3.86
C ASN A 222 -0.89 21.22 -5.18
N PRO A 223 -1.77 21.38 -6.20
CA PRO A 223 -1.62 20.71 -7.48
C PRO A 223 -0.43 21.21 -8.32
N ASP A 224 0.25 22.30 -7.93
CA ASP A 224 1.52 22.71 -8.55
C ASP A 224 2.65 21.68 -8.32
N ALA A 225 2.44 20.72 -7.42
CA ALA A 225 3.37 19.62 -7.18
C ALA A 225 3.65 18.78 -8.44
N VAL A 226 2.81 18.82 -9.48
CA VAL A 226 3.10 18.15 -10.75
C VAL A 226 4.44 18.56 -11.39
N ARG A 227 5.02 19.70 -10.98
CA ARG A 227 6.37 20.12 -11.38
C ARG A 227 7.50 19.18 -10.93
N PHE A 228 7.24 18.28 -9.99
CA PHE A 228 8.21 17.25 -9.56
C PHE A 228 8.18 16.02 -10.47
N LEU A 229 7.18 15.93 -11.37
CA LEU A 229 6.99 14.80 -12.27
C LEU A 229 7.69 15.07 -13.59
N ALA A 230 8.29 14.02 -14.15
CA ALA A 230 8.81 14.07 -15.50
C ALA A 230 7.68 14.26 -16.53
N PRO A 231 7.97 14.85 -17.71
CA PRO A 231 7.01 14.89 -18.81
C PRO A 231 6.48 13.50 -19.18
N GLU A 232 7.36 12.49 -19.15
CA GLU A 232 7.05 11.08 -19.44
C GLU A 232 6.51 10.27 -18.24
N TYR A 233 6.01 10.93 -17.18
CA TYR A 233 5.51 10.25 -15.97
C TYR A 233 4.50 9.13 -16.27
N TYR A 234 4.80 7.93 -15.76
CA TYR A 234 4.00 6.72 -15.94
C TYR A 234 3.16 6.40 -14.69
N GLN A 235 1.88 6.13 -14.90
CA GLN A 235 0.93 5.84 -13.82
C GLN A 235 0.49 4.38 -13.84
N HIS A 236 0.42 3.76 -12.66
CA HIS A 236 -0.09 2.39 -12.46
C HIS A 236 -1.29 2.32 -11.51
N ASN A 237 -1.66 3.40 -10.81
CA ASN A 237 -2.96 3.50 -10.14
C ASN A 237 -4.06 3.31 -11.19
N PRO A 238 -4.90 2.27 -11.08
CA PRO A 238 -5.82 1.88 -12.14
C PRO A 238 -6.88 2.93 -12.49
N THR A 239 -7.08 3.94 -11.63
CA THR A 239 -8.11 4.97 -11.78
C THR A 239 -7.59 6.31 -12.28
N ILE A 240 -6.26 6.47 -12.37
CA ILE A 240 -5.61 7.73 -12.75
C ILE A 240 -4.97 7.58 -14.14
N PRO A 241 -5.18 8.53 -15.07
CA PRO A 241 -4.51 8.51 -16.37
C PRO A 241 -2.99 8.70 -16.25
N SER A 242 -2.25 8.22 -17.25
CA SER A 242 -0.79 8.42 -17.33
C SER A 242 -0.44 9.80 -17.89
N GLY A 243 0.80 10.23 -17.63
CA GLY A 243 1.30 11.54 -18.03
C GLY A 243 1.04 12.60 -16.97
N SER A 244 1.93 13.59 -16.89
CA SER A 244 1.78 14.71 -15.95
C SER A 244 0.76 15.76 -16.43
N ALA A 245 0.49 15.78 -17.75
CA ALA A 245 -0.56 16.60 -18.35
C ALA A 245 -1.94 16.16 -17.85
N GLY A 246 -2.69 17.07 -17.24
CA GLY A 246 -4.03 16.81 -16.71
C GLY A 246 -4.08 16.44 -15.22
N LEU A 247 -3.01 15.89 -14.63
CA LEU A 247 -2.97 15.58 -13.19
C LEU A 247 -3.23 16.81 -12.32
N ARG A 248 -2.70 17.97 -12.71
CA ARG A 248 -2.92 19.24 -12.01
C ARG A 248 -4.41 19.56 -11.88
N GLU A 249 -5.13 19.51 -13.00
CA GLU A 249 -6.57 19.79 -13.02
C GLU A 249 -7.34 18.72 -12.23
N GLN A 250 -6.93 17.46 -12.38
CA GLN A 250 -7.53 16.34 -11.68
C GLN A 250 -7.47 16.54 -10.16
N PHE A 251 -6.27 16.78 -9.60
CA PHE A 251 -6.09 17.05 -8.18
C PHE A 251 -6.76 18.35 -7.74
N THR A 252 -6.77 19.39 -8.58
CA THR A 252 -7.52 20.63 -8.30
C THR A 252 -9.00 20.34 -8.06
N ASN A 253 -9.63 19.54 -8.92
CA ASN A 253 -11.04 19.17 -8.80
C ASN A 253 -11.26 18.27 -7.58
N PHE A 254 -10.36 17.33 -7.33
CA PHE A 254 -10.43 16.46 -6.17
C PHE A 254 -10.33 17.22 -4.84
N PHE A 255 -9.42 18.18 -4.69
CA PHE A 255 -9.34 18.99 -3.46
C PHE A 255 -10.54 19.92 -3.27
N ARG A 256 -11.17 20.40 -4.35
CA ARG A 256 -12.45 21.11 -4.27
C ARG A 256 -13.57 20.20 -3.79
N GLN A 257 -13.56 18.94 -4.22
CA GLN A 257 -14.56 17.95 -3.84
C GLN A 257 -14.39 17.47 -2.39
N PHE A 258 -13.16 17.34 -1.93
CA PHE A 258 -12.80 16.87 -0.58
C PHE A 258 -11.97 17.92 0.16
N PRO A 259 -12.54 19.09 0.50
CA PRO A 259 -11.80 20.17 1.15
C PRO A 259 -11.26 19.75 2.53
N ASN A 260 -11.93 18.79 3.18
CA ASN A 260 -11.57 18.26 4.50
C ASN A 260 -10.69 17.00 4.44
N LEU A 261 -10.10 16.68 3.28
CA LEU A 261 -9.13 15.59 3.18
C LEU A 261 -8.02 15.76 4.22
N ILE A 262 -7.68 14.67 4.91
CA ILE A 262 -6.56 14.56 5.84
C ILE A 262 -5.67 13.43 5.32
N VAL A 263 -4.40 13.73 5.09
CA VAL A 263 -3.39 12.76 4.67
C VAL A 263 -2.27 12.76 5.70
N GLU A 264 -2.03 11.62 6.32
CA GLU A 264 -0.99 11.44 7.32
C GLU A 264 -0.02 10.36 6.86
N ARG A 265 1.22 10.73 6.55
CA ARG A 265 2.29 9.75 6.36
C ARG A 265 2.56 9.03 7.67
N LYS A 266 2.75 7.72 7.57
CA LYS A 266 3.10 6.86 8.71
C LYS A 266 4.55 6.43 8.66
N ARG A 267 5.08 6.14 7.47
CA ARG A 267 6.47 5.70 7.24
C ARG A 267 6.90 5.90 5.80
N VAL A 268 8.21 5.96 5.59
CA VAL A 268 8.86 6.05 4.28
C VAL A 268 9.91 4.94 4.17
N ILE A 269 10.02 4.31 3.00
CA ILE A 269 11.03 3.30 2.69
C ILE A 269 11.65 3.64 1.34
N ALA A 270 12.85 4.18 1.34
CA ALA A 270 13.62 4.55 0.17
C ALA A 270 14.78 3.57 -0.06
N ASP A 271 14.91 3.11 -1.30
CA ASP A 271 16.00 2.25 -1.74
C ASP A 271 16.41 2.65 -3.15
N LYS A 272 17.64 3.15 -3.27
CA LYS A 272 18.21 3.70 -4.52
C LYS A 272 17.27 4.70 -5.20
N ASP A 273 16.64 4.31 -6.31
CA ASP A 273 15.74 5.10 -7.15
C ASP A 273 14.26 4.90 -6.81
N TYR A 274 13.91 4.02 -5.87
CA TYR A 274 12.53 3.79 -5.45
C TYR A 274 12.26 4.37 -4.06
N VAL A 275 11.07 4.90 -3.87
CA VAL A 275 10.59 5.41 -2.58
C VAL A 275 9.15 4.98 -2.39
N ALA A 276 8.87 4.28 -1.29
CA ALA A 276 7.53 3.95 -0.87
C ALA A 276 7.09 4.81 0.32
N ILE A 277 5.84 5.25 0.33
CA ILE A 277 5.22 6.03 1.40
C ILE A 277 3.95 5.31 1.81
N HIS A 278 3.90 4.84 3.06
CA HIS A 278 2.67 4.28 3.64
C HIS A 278 1.98 5.39 4.45
N ALA A 279 0.72 5.67 4.13
CA ALA A 279 -0.05 6.77 4.67
C ALA A 279 -1.51 6.39 4.97
N HIS A 280 -2.13 7.18 5.83
CA HIS A 280 -3.55 7.11 6.17
C HIS A 280 -4.30 8.27 5.51
N TYR A 281 -5.22 7.95 4.61
CA TYR A 281 -6.03 8.95 3.89
C TYR A 281 -7.44 8.97 4.44
N ARG A 282 -7.94 10.13 4.83
CA ARG A 282 -9.32 10.32 5.31
C ARG A 282 -9.98 11.45 4.54
N LEU A 283 -11.08 11.19 3.85
CA LEU A 283 -11.77 12.20 3.04
C LEU A 283 -12.49 13.26 3.90
N SER A 284 -12.70 12.97 5.18
CA SER A 284 -13.27 13.86 6.19
C SER A 284 -12.81 13.43 7.59
N PRO A 285 -12.97 14.25 8.65
CA PRO A 285 -12.58 13.88 10.01
C PRO A 285 -13.26 12.61 10.54
N GLU A 286 -14.50 12.35 10.13
CA GLU A 286 -15.30 11.19 10.54
C GLU A 286 -15.01 9.92 9.71
N ASP A 287 -14.29 10.07 8.59
CA ASP A 287 -13.91 8.96 7.74
C ASP A 287 -12.90 8.07 8.43
N ARG A 288 -13.16 6.75 8.45
CA ARG A 288 -12.18 5.75 8.91
C ARG A 288 -10.93 5.76 8.04
N GLY A 289 -11.11 6.12 6.77
CA GLY A 289 -10.04 6.29 5.81
C GLY A 289 -9.52 5.00 5.20
N GLN A 290 -8.41 5.16 4.48
CA GLN A 290 -7.74 4.10 3.74
C GLN A 290 -6.27 4.00 4.16
N SER A 291 -5.78 2.76 4.22
CA SER A 291 -4.35 2.48 4.16
C SER A 291 -3.90 2.57 2.71
N VAL A 292 -2.92 3.41 2.44
CA VAL A 292 -2.37 3.60 1.09
C VAL A 292 -0.87 3.45 1.12
N VAL A 293 -0.32 2.69 0.18
CA VAL A 293 1.12 2.64 -0.05
C VAL A 293 1.43 3.11 -1.47
N ASP A 294 1.89 4.36 -1.60
CA ASP A 294 2.41 4.91 -2.83
C ASP A 294 3.86 4.47 -3.03
N ILE A 295 4.24 4.08 -4.24
CA ILE A 295 5.60 3.71 -4.63
C ILE A 295 5.98 4.60 -5.82
N PHE A 296 7.03 5.37 -5.66
CA PHE A 296 7.58 6.25 -6.68
C PHE A 296 8.90 5.72 -7.18
N ARG A 297 9.15 5.90 -8.48
CA ARG A 297 10.49 5.81 -9.06
C ARG A 297 11.00 7.19 -9.43
N VAL A 298 12.23 7.49 -9.03
CA VAL A 298 12.91 8.75 -9.26
C VAL A 298 14.07 8.55 -10.22
N LYS A 299 14.26 9.47 -11.15
CA LYS A 299 15.38 9.42 -12.09
C LYS A 299 16.00 10.78 -12.30
N LYS A 300 17.32 10.78 -12.50
CA LYS A 300 18.05 11.96 -12.94
C LYS A 300 17.88 12.11 -14.46
N GLN A 301 17.28 13.21 -14.88
CA GLN A 301 17.09 13.53 -16.27
C GLN A 301 18.36 14.06 -16.93
N LYS A 302 18.32 14.16 -18.26
CA LYS A 302 19.42 14.72 -19.06
C LYS A 302 19.76 16.16 -18.71
N ASN A 303 18.77 16.95 -18.27
CA ASN A 303 18.96 18.33 -17.80
C ASN A 303 19.64 18.40 -16.41
N GLY A 304 19.86 17.27 -15.76
CA GLY A 304 20.50 17.17 -14.45
C GLY A 304 19.54 17.18 -13.27
N GLU A 305 18.25 17.44 -13.48
CA GLU A 305 17.22 17.45 -12.44
C GLU A 305 16.84 16.02 -12.05
N LEU A 306 16.48 15.83 -10.79
CA LEU A 306 15.81 14.61 -10.34
C LEU A 306 14.32 14.83 -10.48
N GLU A 307 13.61 13.86 -11.03
CA GLU A 307 12.17 13.90 -11.22
C GLU A 307 11.55 12.53 -10.90
N ILE A 308 10.28 12.53 -10.55
CA ILE A 308 9.49 11.30 -10.41
C ILE A 308 9.02 10.89 -11.81
N ILE A 309 9.37 9.67 -12.20
CA ILE A 309 9.11 9.15 -13.55
C ILE A 309 8.03 8.09 -13.60
N GLU A 310 7.69 7.47 -12.46
CA GLU A 310 6.75 6.36 -12.43
C GLU A 310 6.15 6.20 -11.03
N HIS A 311 4.90 5.78 -10.97
CA HIS A 311 4.14 5.65 -9.73
C HIS A 311 3.23 4.43 -9.75
N TRP A 312 3.21 3.70 -8.64
CA TRP A 312 2.26 2.64 -8.32
C TRP A 312 1.64 2.93 -6.96
N ASP A 313 0.43 2.46 -6.73
CA ASP A 313 -0.15 2.42 -5.39
C ASP A 313 -0.97 1.16 -5.16
N VAL A 314 -1.18 0.88 -3.87
CA VAL A 314 -2.16 -0.08 -3.40
C VAL A 314 -2.97 0.59 -2.30
N LEU A 315 -4.29 0.48 -2.38
CA LEU A 315 -5.23 1.12 -1.47
C LEU A 315 -6.17 0.09 -0.84
N GLN A 316 -6.39 0.21 0.47
CA GLN A 316 -7.32 -0.62 1.22
C GLN A 316 -8.10 0.21 2.22
N ASP A 317 -9.43 0.05 2.23
CA ASP A 317 -10.28 0.66 3.25
C ASP A 317 -9.93 0.15 4.65
N VAL A 318 -9.86 1.05 5.63
CA VAL A 318 -9.67 0.67 7.04
C VAL A 318 -10.98 0.05 7.55
N PRO A 319 -11.03 -1.28 7.79
CA PRO A 319 -12.28 -1.97 8.07
C PRO A 319 -12.82 -1.59 9.44
N ALA A 320 -14.14 -1.67 9.64
CA ALA A 320 -14.79 -1.34 10.92
C ALA A 320 -14.27 -2.15 12.11
N THR A 321 -13.85 -3.39 11.85
CA THR A 321 -13.37 -4.37 12.84
C THR A 321 -12.06 -5.00 12.36
N SER A 322 -11.26 -5.48 13.30
CA SER A 322 -9.99 -6.17 13.05
C SER A 322 -9.89 -7.44 13.89
N ALA A 323 -9.15 -8.44 13.41
CA ALA A 323 -8.80 -9.66 14.12
C ALA A 323 -7.69 -9.45 15.18
N ASN A 324 -7.14 -8.24 15.25
CA ASN A 324 -6.18 -7.79 16.26
C ASN A 324 -6.54 -6.36 16.73
N ASP A 325 -5.95 -5.93 17.84
CA ASP A 325 -6.20 -4.59 18.41
C ASP A 325 -5.26 -3.50 17.85
N ASN A 326 -4.42 -3.84 16.88
CA ASN A 326 -3.49 -2.89 16.27
C ASN A 326 -4.18 -2.12 15.13
N THR A 327 -3.77 -0.88 14.91
CA THR A 327 -4.24 -0.12 13.73
C THR A 327 -3.59 -0.67 12.47
N MET A 328 -4.08 -0.34 11.27
CA MET A 328 -3.35 -0.65 10.03
C MET A 328 -2.04 0.15 9.86
N PHE A 329 -1.69 0.99 10.84
CA PHE A 329 -0.60 1.95 10.78
C PHE A 329 0.40 1.78 11.92
#